data_AF-A0A1V0N626-F1
#
_entry.id   AF-A0A1V0N626-F1
#
_cell.length_a   1.000
_cell.length_b   1.000
_cell.length_c   1.000
_cell.angle_alpha   90.00
_cell.angle_beta   90.00
_cell.angle_gamma   90.00
#
_symmetry.space_group_name_H-M   'P 1'
#
loop_
_entity.id
_entity.type
_entity.pdbx_description
1 polymer ?
#
loop_
_entity_poly.entity_id
_entity_poly.type
_entity_poly.pdbx_seq_one_letter_code
_entity_poly.pdbx_strand_id
1 'polypeptide(L)'
;MVNEDKLKSDIEKCRKVSQDGSMVTYDLTSGVDFSNPKLVAKELAEVFFEKDAKNWFKVDDDKIDFEPTYKVRVVLAEENNRKLEATVDDLLEDIKKDDISGTYSKQIKDDSVVDSHLQSTIAASAIRSAIFRHSEEKVYAGSISDDLFTDILEKLEIRSLNDKDLMDWKKLPL
;
A
#
# COMPACT_ATOMS: atom_id res chain seq x y z
N MET A 1 -5.36 7.95 24.71
CA MET A 1 -4.77 7.00 23.75
C MET A 1 -5.57 7.10 22.47
N VAL A 2 -4.91 7.28 21.33
CA VAL A 2 -5.59 7.17 20.03
C VAL A 2 -6.01 5.71 19.89
N ASN A 3 -7.27 5.47 19.55
CA ASN A 3 -7.77 4.13 19.31
C ASN A 3 -7.47 3.79 17.85
N GLU A 4 -6.48 2.94 17.62
CA GLU A 4 -5.96 2.56 16.29
C GLU A 4 -7.08 1.98 15.41
N ASP A 5 -7.90 1.07 15.96
CA ASP A 5 -9.06 0.49 15.24
C ASP A 5 -10.06 1.55 14.79
N LYS A 6 -10.27 2.58 15.62
CA LYS A 6 -11.15 3.69 15.28
C LYS A 6 -10.56 4.54 14.16
N LEU A 7 -9.26 4.85 14.24
CA LEU A 7 -8.56 5.64 13.23
C LEU A 7 -8.59 4.94 11.86
N LYS A 8 -8.28 3.64 11.83
CA LYS A 8 -8.38 2.81 10.63
C LYS A 8 -9.79 2.85 10.03
N SER A 9 -10.82 2.66 10.87
CA SER A 9 -12.22 2.75 10.44
C SER A 9 -12.60 4.14 9.89
N ASP A 10 -12.08 5.21 10.49
CA ASP A 10 -12.35 6.57 10.04
C ASP A 10 -11.65 6.88 8.70
N ILE A 11 -10.43 6.39 8.49
CA ILE A 11 -9.72 6.46 7.20
C ILE A 11 -10.47 5.68 6.11
N GLU A 12 -10.96 4.47 6.42
CA GLU A 12 -11.73 3.67 5.47
C GLU A 12 -13.00 4.39 4.98
N LYS A 13 -13.70 5.10 5.87
CA LYS A 13 -14.92 5.84 5.51
C LYS A 13 -14.64 7.03 4.58
N CYS A 14 -13.41 7.54 4.58
CA CYS A 14 -12.97 8.61 3.69
C CYS A 14 -12.69 8.11 2.26
N ARG A 15 -12.64 6.79 2.03
CA ARG A 15 -12.39 6.18 0.72
C ARG A 15 -13.60 6.29 -0.20
N LYS A 16 -13.40 6.89 -1.38
CA LYS A 16 -14.41 7.04 -2.44
C LYS A 16 -13.85 6.53 -3.76
N VAL A 17 -14.63 5.77 -4.51
CA VAL A 17 -14.26 5.30 -5.87
C VAL A 17 -14.97 6.18 -6.89
N SER A 18 -14.25 6.61 -7.93
CA SER A 18 -14.85 7.36 -9.04
C SER A 18 -15.87 6.51 -9.81
N GLN A 19 -16.82 7.16 -10.47
CA GLN A 19 -17.90 6.47 -11.18
C GLN A 19 -17.39 5.54 -12.30
N ASP A 20 -16.28 5.92 -12.95
CA ASP A 20 -15.61 5.15 -14.00
C ASP A 20 -14.58 4.14 -13.46
N GLY A 21 -14.37 4.09 -12.14
CA GLY A 21 -13.39 3.21 -11.49
C GLY A 21 -11.93 3.56 -11.74
N SER A 22 -11.61 4.65 -12.43
CA SER A 22 -10.24 5.04 -12.79
C SER A 22 -9.45 5.64 -11.63
N MET A 23 -10.13 6.06 -10.56
CA MET A 23 -9.52 6.72 -9.41
C MET A 23 -10.20 6.35 -8.09
N VAL A 24 -9.38 6.13 -7.07
CA VAL A 24 -9.80 6.03 -5.68
C VAL A 24 -9.30 7.27 -4.94
N THR A 25 -10.16 7.90 -4.14
CA THR A 25 -9.82 9.09 -3.36
C THR A 25 -10.02 8.82 -1.87
N TYR A 26 -8.97 9.04 -1.08
CA TYR A 26 -9.00 9.14 0.38
C TYR A 26 -9.13 10.61 0.76
N ASP A 27 -10.36 11.05 1.03
CA ASP A 27 -10.66 12.44 1.39
C ASP A 27 -10.53 12.62 2.91
N LEU A 28 -9.31 12.87 3.37
CA LEU A 28 -8.97 13.01 4.79
C LEU A 28 -9.07 14.47 5.26
N THR A 29 -9.81 15.30 4.52
CA THR A 29 -9.97 16.72 4.84
C THR A 29 -10.87 16.94 6.07
N SER A 30 -11.61 15.90 6.47
CA SER A 30 -12.44 15.87 7.67
C SER A 30 -12.47 14.45 8.23
N GLY A 31 -12.79 14.31 9.53
CA GLY A 31 -12.99 13.02 10.18
C GLY A 31 -11.73 12.31 10.68
N VAL A 32 -10.53 12.78 10.31
CA VAL A 32 -9.24 12.23 10.79
C VAL A 32 -8.46 13.29 11.59
N ASP A 33 -7.94 12.88 12.75
CA ASP A 33 -7.12 13.72 13.62
C ASP A 33 -5.63 13.54 13.31
N PHE A 34 -4.99 14.59 12.79
CA PHE A 34 -3.57 14.63 12.45
C PHE A 34 -2.66 15.02 13.64
N SER A 35 -3.15 14.94 14.87
CA SER A 35 -2.34 15.20 16.07
C SER A 35 -1.16 14.23 16.23
N ASN A 36 -1.24 13.05 15.61
CA ASN A 36 -0.14 12.08 15.55
C ASN A 36 0.14 11.64 14.09
N PRO A 37 0.90 12.45 13.32
CA PRO A 37 1.21 12.21 11.90
C PRO A 37 1.69 10.79 11.60
N LYS A 38 2.63 10.28 12.39
CA LYS A 38 3.20 8.94 12.24
C LYS A 38 2.18 7.83 12.35
N LEU A 39 1.24 7.95 13.29
CA LEU A 39 0.18 6.96 13.44
C LEU A 39 -0.82 7.05 12.27
N VAL A 40 -1.17 8.26 11.83
CA VAL A 40 -2.06 8.45 10.68
C VAL A 40 -1.43 7.89 9.40
N ALA A 41 -0.14 8.15 9.16
CA ALA A 41 0.62 7.61 8.05
C ALA A 41 0.59 6.08 8.01
N LYS A 42 0.91 5.45 9.15
CA LYS A 42 0.88 3.99 9.30
C LYS A 42 -0.49 3.40 8.99
N GLU A 43 -1.54 3.89 9.64
CA GLU A 43 -2.89 3.36 9.44
C GLU A 43 -3.41 3.63 8.02
N LEU A 44 -3.03 4.77 7.42
CA LEU A 44 -3.35 5.06 6.02
C LEU A 44 -2.63 4.10 5.06
N ALA A 45 -1.35 3.82 5.28
CA ALA A 45 -0.62 2.82 4.50
C ALA A 45 -1.31 1.46 4.60
N GLU A 46 -1.64 1.00 5.80
CA GLU A 46 -2.36 -0.27 5.99
C GLU A 46 -3.68 -0.32 5.22
N VAL A 47 -4.52 0.72 5.33
CA VAL A 47 -5.80 0.77 4.59
C VAL A 47 -5.59 0.80 3.09
N PHE A 48 -4.60 1.55 2.59
CA PHE A 48 -4.24 1.59 1.17
C PHE A 48 -3.85 0.20 0.66
N PHE A 49 -3.01 -0.54 1.39
CA PHE A 49 -2.64 -1.89 1.01
C PHE A 49 -3.84 -2.85 1.04
N GLU A 50 -4.60 -2.85 2.12
CA GLU A 50 -5.72 -3.77 2.32
C GLU A 50 -6.91 -3.54 1.38
N LYS A 51 -7.16 -2.29 0.96
CA LYS A 51 -8.31 -1.97 0.10
C LYS A 51 -7.94 -1.84 -1.36
N ASP A 52 -6.70 -1.43 -1.65
CA ASP A 52 -6.30 -1.03 -3.00
C ASP A 52 -5.11 -1.81 -3.52
N ALA A 53 -3.92 -1.62 -2.95
CA ALA A 53 -2.70 -2.16 -3.54
C ALA A 53 -2.71 -3.70 -3.66
N LYS A 54 -3.35 -4.42 -2.73
CA LYS A 54 -3.49 -5.87 -2.81
C LYS A 54 -4.14 -6.35 -4.12
N ASN A 55 -5.05 -5.56 -4.69
CA ASN A 55 -5.78 -5.93 -5.91
C ASN A 55 -4.94 -5.72 -7.18
N TRP A 56 -3.77 -5.09 -7.04
CA TRP A 56 -2.82 -4.89 -8.14
C TRP A 56 -1.84 -6.04 -8.25
N PHE A 57 -1.74 -6.91 -7.24
CA PHE A 57 -0.92 -8.09 -7.36
C PHE A 57 -1.63 -9.17 -8.15
N LYS A 58 -0.93 -9.73 -9.14
CA LYS A 58 -1.33 -10.91 -9.88
C LYS A 58 -0.31 -12.00 -9.62
N VAL A 59 -0.83 -13.20 -9.37
CA VAL A 59 -0.01 -14.40 -9.21
C VAL A 59 -0.17 -15.21 -10.49
N ASP A 60 0.93 -15.39 -11.22
CA ASP A 60 1.00 -16.27 -12.39
C ASP A 60 2.11 -17.31 -12.17
N ASP A 61 1.71 -18.58 -12.06
CA ASP A 61 2.53 -19.73 -11.66
C ASP A 61 3.45 -19.46 -10.45
N ASP A 62 4.71 -19.04 -10.70
CA ASP A 62 5.77 -18.79 -9.72
C ASP A 62 6.19 -17.31 -9.65
N LYS A 63 5.45 -16.42 -10.33
CA LYS A 63 5.73 -14.97 -10.38
C LYS A 63 4.61 -14.17 -9.74
N ILE A 64 5.02 -13.19 -8.94
CA ILE A 64 4.13 -12.14 -8.47
C ILE A 64 4.40 -10.93 -9.34
N ASP A 65 3.42 -10.55 -10.14
CA ASP A 65 3.43 -9.32 -10.91
C ASP A 65 2.60 -8.25 -10.18
N PHE A 66 2.98 -6.99 -10.34
CA PHE A 66 2.28 -5.86 -9.79
C PHE A 66 1.77 -4.97 -10.93
N GLU A 67 0.45 -4.94 -11.12
CA GLU A 67 -0.21 -4.25 -12.21
C GLU A 67 -1.28 -3.29 -11.68
N PRO A 68 -0.91 -2.04 -11.36
CA PRO A 68 -1.87 -1.04 -10.93
C PRO A 68 -2.84 -0.64 -12.03
N THR A 69 -4.14 -0.77 -11.76
CA THR A 69 -5.21 -0.54 -12.75
C THR A 69 -5.93 0.80 -12.59
N TYR A 70 -5.69 1.53 -11.50
CA TYR A 70 -6.29 2.83 -11.21
C TYR A 70 -5.35 3.70 -10.39
N LYS A 71 -5.64 5.00 -10.33
CA LYS A 71 -4.89 5.95 -9.48
C LYS A 71 -5.46 6.01 -8.07
N VAL A 72 -4.62 6.27 -7.09
CA VAL A 72 -5.03 6.55 -5.71
C VAL A 72 -4.65 7.97 -5.35
N ARG A 73 -5.62 8.77 -4.91
CA ARG A 73 -5.42 10.14 -4.46
C ARG A 73 -5.69 10.24 -2.97
N VAL A 74 -4.74 10.75 -2.20
CA VAL A 74 -4.90 11.14 -0.81
C VAL A 74 -5.04 12.65 -0.75
N VAL A 75 -6.14 13.14 -0.17
CA VAL A 75 -6.40 14.58 0.01
C VAL A 75 -6.32 14.93 1.48
N LEU A 76 -5.43 15.86 1.83
CA LEU A 76 -5.21 16.30 3.21
C LEU A 76 -5.70 17.74 3.44
N ALA A 77 -6.32 18.01 4.59
CA ALA A 77 -6.71 19.37 4.99
C ALA A 77 -5.51 20.22 5.42
N GLU A 78 -5.50 21.50 5.08
CA GLU A 78 -4.37 22.44 5.30
C GLU A 78 -4.15 22.87 6.76
N GLU A 79 -4.74 22.20 7.75
CA GLU A 79 -4.59 22.56 9.16
C GLU A 79 -3.25 22.07 9.71
N ASN A 80 -2.25 22.97 9.72
CA ASN A 80 -0.87 22.78 10.18
C ASN A 80 0.08 22.14 9.15
N ASN A 81 0.49 22.90 8.13
CA ASN A 81 1.43 22.49 7.06
C ASN A 81 2.61 21.58 7.47
N ARG A 82 3.28 21.82 8.61
CA ARG A 82 4.40 20.97 9.05
C ARG A 82 3.99 19.54 9.41
N LYS A 83 2.78 19.36 9.93
CA LYS A 83 2.26 18.02 10.26
C LYS A 83 1.85 17.27 9.00
N LEU A 84 1.44 17.99 7.95
CA LEU A 84 1.13 17.40 6.66
C LEU A 84 2.38 16.86 5.99
N GLU A 85 3.43 17.69 5.86
CA GLU A 85 4.72 17.25 5.30
C GLU A 85 5.25 16.03 6.06
N ALA A 86 5.23 16.05 7.39
CA ALA A 86 5.62 14.89 8.20
C ALA A 86 4.73 13.65 7.96
N THR A 87 3.42 13.81 7.79
CA THR A 87 2.51 12.69 7.48
C THR A 87 2.82 12.11 6.10
N VAL A 88 3.16 12.96 5.12
CA VAL A 88 3.55 12.51 3.78
C VAL A 88 4.86 11.75 3.83
N ASP A 89 5.88 12.29 4.49
CA ASP A 89 7.18 11.64 4.62
C ASP A 89 7.04 10.29 5.35
N ASP A 90 6.35 10.27 6.50
CA ASP A 90 6.07 9.05 7.27
C ASP A 90 5.27 8.02 6.44
N LEU A 91 4.30 8.47 5.62
CA LEU A 91 3.51 7.58 4.76
C LEU A 91 4.38 6.93 3.68
N LEU A 92 5.24 7.71 3.03
CA LEU A 92 6.14 7.20 2.00
C LEU A 92 7.17 6.22 2.61
N GLU A 93 7.69 6.51 3.80
CA GLU A 93 8.53 5.58 4.55
C GLU A 93 7.78 4.29 4.89
N ASP A 94 6.53 4.40 5.36
CA ASP A 94 5.72 3.23 5.72
C ASP A 94 5.42 2.37 4.49
N ILE A 95 5.08 2.97 3.34
CA ILE A 95 4.87 2.24 2.08
C ILE A 95 6.14 1.52 1.62
N LYS A 96 7.32 2.14 1.77
CA LYS A 96 8.60 1.54 1.36
C LYS A 96 9.04 0.35 2.23
N LYS A 97 8.56 0.24 3.47
CA LYS A 97 9.08 -0.80 4.39
C LYS A 97 8.93 -2.20 3.79
N ASP A 98 10.05 -2.93 3.77
CA ASP A 98 10.16 -4.31 3.28
C ASP A 98 9.14 -5.28 3.93
N ASP A 99 8.67 -4.97 5.13
CA ASP A 99 7.65 -5.76 5.83
C ASP A 99 6.30 -5.76 5.12
N ILE A 100 5.99 -4.73 4.31
CA ILE A 100 4.76 -4.67 3.55
C ILE A 100 4.81 -5.69 2.41
N SER A 101 5.87 -5.67 1.60
CA SER A 101 6.03 -6.68 0.56
C SER A 101 6.07 -8.08 1.17
N GLY A 102 6.76 -8.30 2.30
CA GLY A 102 6.79 -9.60 2.98
C GLY A 102 5.45 -10.06 3.58
N THR A 103 4.74 -9.18 4.29
CA THR A 103 3.47 -9.48 4.96
C THR A 103 2.35 -9.72 3.95
N TYR A 104 2.26 -8.85 2.94
CA TYR A 104 1.22 -8.97 1.93
C TYR A 104 1.56 -9.99 0.86
N SER A 105 2.84 -10.23 0.49
CA SER A 105 3.18 -11.34 -0.42
C SER A 105 2.72 -12.68 0.13
N LYS A 106 2.78 -12.88 1.45
CA LYS A 106 2.26 -14.08 2.09
C LYS A 106 0.73 -14.15 1.99
N GLN A 107 0.03 -13.06 2.28
CA GLN A 107 -1.44 -13.00 2.16
C GLN A 107 -1.93 -13.16 0.71
N ILE A 108 -1.25 -12.55 -0.26
CA ILE A 108 -1.51 -12.68 -1.70
C ILE A 108 -1.29 -14.13 -2.17
N LYS A 109 -0.23 -14.79 -1.70
CA LYS A 109 0.01 -16.22 -1.95
C LYS A 109 -1.05 -17.11 -1.31
N ASP A 110 -1.48 -16.78 -0.09
CA ASP A 110 -2.52 -17.56 0.60
C ASP A 110 -3.91 -17.36 -0.07
N ASP A 111 -4.27 -16.15 -0.51
CA ASP A 111 -5.53 -15.84 -1.20
C ASP A 111 -5.61 -16.45 -2.62
N SER A 112 -4.51 -16.46 -3.37
CA SER A 112 -4.44 -17.12 -4.70
C SER A 112 -4.54 -18.65 -4.63
N VAL A 113 -4.11 -19.26 -3.52
CA VAL A 113 -4.33 -20.70 -3.24
C VAL A 113 -5.81 -21.00 -2.94
N VAL A 114 -6.57 -20.02 -2.45
CA VAL A 114 -8.01 -20.19 -2.17
C VAL A 114 -8.86 -19.99 -3.43
N ASP A 115 -8.51 -19.03 -4.31
CA ASP A 115 -9.24 -18.82 -5.58
C ASP A 115 -9.00 -19.93 -6.61
N SER A 116 -7.84 -20.60 -6.56
CA SER A 116 -7.55 -21.79 -7.37
C SER A 116 -8.32 -23.04 -6.90
N HIS A 117 -8.98 -23.02 -5.73
CA HIS A 117 -9.72 -24.17 -5.23
C HIS A 117 -11.08 -24.41 -5.93
N LEU A 118 -11.50 -23.55 -6.86
CA LEU A 118 -12.66 -23.79 -7.73
C LEU A 118 -12.30 -24.39 -9.10
N GLN A 119 -11.01 -24.53 -9.44
CA GLN A 119 -10.59 -25.28 -10.62
C GLN A 119 -9.30 -26.05 -10.36
N SER A 120 -9.40 -27.39 -10.43
CA SER A 120 -8.32 -28.38 -10.39
C SER A 120 -7.98 -28.97 -9.01
N THR A 121 -8.72 -30.03 -8.70
CA THR A 121 -8.14 -31.22 -8.10
C THR A 121 -6.95 -31.66 -8.96
N ILE A 122 -5.71 -31.59 -8.45
CA ILE A 122 -4.56 -32.50 -8.68
C ILE A 122 -3.23 -31.80 -8.28
N ALA A 123 -2.44 -32.49 -7.45
CA ALA A 123 -1.00 -32.26 -7.13
C ALA A 123 -0.60 -31.36 -5.93
N ALA A 124 -1.22 -31.55 -4.76
CA ALA A 124 -0.76 -30.96 -3.49
C ALA A 124 0.43 -31.70 -2.81
N SER A 125 1.43 -32.25 -3.52
CA SER A 125 2.42 -33.15 -2.87
C SER A 125 3.90 -33.05 -3.25
N ALA A 126 4.33 -32.04 -4.00
CA ALA A 126 5.75 -31.69 -4.13
C ALA A 126 5.78 -30.25 -4.64
N ILE A 127 6.11 -29.23 -3.86
CA ILE A 127 7.49 -28.85 -3.55
C ILE A 127 7.46 -28.14 -2.18
N ARG A 128 7.90 -28.84 -1.13
CA ARG A 128 8.41 -28.18 0.08
C ARG A 128 9.92 -28.28 0.00
N SER A 129 10.61 -27.22 0.45
CA SER A 129 12.05 -27.15 0.76
C SER A 129 13.03 -27.29 -0.41
N ALA A 130 13.41 -26.18 -1.08
CA ALA A 130 14.70 -26.12 -1.82
C ALA A 130 15.21 -24.72 -2.22
N ILE A 131 14.53 -23.61 -1.95
CA ILE A 131 14.98 -22.28 -2.39
C ILE A 131 15.04 -21.37 -1.16
N PHE A 132 15.97 -20.43 -1.14
CA PHE A 132 16.37 -19.55 -0.02
C PHE A 132 17.57 -20.05 0.81
N ARG A 133 18.73 -20.04 0.13
CA ARG A 133 20.02 -19.73 0.78
C ARG A 133 19.98 -18.26 1.19
N HIS A 134 19.92 -18.06 2.50
CA HIS A 134 19.85 -16.85 3.34
C HIS A 134 20.60 -15.55 2.93
N SER A 135 21.37 -15.52 1.83
CA SER A 135 22.17 -14.36 1.39
C SER A 135 21.66 -13.68 0.12
N GLU A 136 20.98 -14.40 -0.78
CA GLU A 136 20.41 -13.83 -2.02
C GLU A 136 19.00 -13.24 -1.79
N GLU A 137 18.28 -13.77 -0.79
CA GLU A 137 16.91 -13.37 -0.45
C GLU A 137 16.80 -11.88 -0.07
N LYS A 138 17.82 -11.32 0.61
CA LYS A 138 17.82 -9.90 0.98
C LYS A 138 18.03 -8.95 -0.21
N VAL A 139 18.81 -9.37 -1.21
CA VAL A 139 19.11 -8.54 -2.38
C VAL A 139 17.93 -8.57 -3.35
N TYR A 140 17.32 -9.75 -3.55
CA TYR A 140 16.11 -9.89 -4.36
C TYR A 140 14.86 -9.28 -3.68
N ALA A 141 14.72 -9.41 -2.36
CA ALA A 141 13.64 -8.74 -1.63
C ALA A 141 13.78 -7.22 -1.72
N GLY A 142 15.01 -6.68 -1.60
CA GLY A 142 15.27 -5.24 -1.74
C GLY A 142 14.94 -4.70 -3.14
N SER A 143 15.37 -5.38 -4.21
CA SER A 143 15.07 -4.92 -5.58
C SER A 143 13.57 -5.00 -5.91
N ILE A 144 12.87 -6.04 -5.44
CA ILE A 144 11.41 -6.16 -5.61
C ILE A 144 10.68 -5.10 -4.80
N SER A 145 11.19 -4.74 -3.61
CA SER A 145 10.66 -3.68 -2.76
C SER A 145 10.77 -2.30 -3.41
N ASP A 146 11.93 -1.98 -4.02
CA ASP A 146 12.17 -0.70 -4.69
C ASP A 146 11.36 -0.55 -6.00
N ASP A 147 11.23 -1.62 -6.80
CA ASP A 147 10.41 -1.62 -8.01
C ASP A 147 8.91 -1.47 -7.66
N LEU A 148 8.43 -2.22 -6.67
CA LEU A 148 7.06 -2.12 -6.15
C LEU A 148 6.77 -0.71 -5.61
N PHE A 149 7.70 -0.14 -4.85
CA PHE A 149 7.57 1.22 -4.34
C PHE A 149 7.46 2.23 -5.48
N THR A 150 8.29 2.08 -6.51
CA THR A 150 8.25 2.93 -7.71
C THR A 150 6.90 2.82 -8.43
N ASP A 151 6.40 1.61 -8.65
CA ASP A 151 5.10 1.40 -9.32
C ASP A 151 3.93 1.98 -8.51
N ILE A 152 3.99 1.91 -7.17
CA ILE A 152 3.02 2.57 -6.28
C ILE A 152 3.09 4.09 -6.44
N LEU A 153 4.30 4.67 -6.46
CA LEU A 153 4.50 6.11 -6.59
C LEU A 153 3.95 6.66 -7.91
N GLU A 154 4.01 5.89 -9.00
CA GLU A 154 3.42 6.30 -10.29
C GLU A 154 1.89 6.47 -10.24
N LYS A 155 1.25 5.85 -9.25
CA LYS A 155 -0.22 5.75 -9.14
C LYS A 155 -0.75 6.53 -7.95
N LEU A 156 0.10 6.90 -7.01
CA LEU A 156 -0.25 7.64 -5.81
C LEU A 156 -0.12 9.15 -6.04
N GLU A 157 -1.18 9.88 -5.73
CA GLU A 157 -1.22 11.34 -5.71
C GLU A 157 -1.50 11.80 -4.28
N ILE A 158 -0.63 12.60 -3.66
CA ILE A 158 -0.91 13.21 -2.37
C ILE A 158 -1.09 14.71 -2.56
N ARG A 159 -2.30 15.21 -2.29
CA ARG A 159 -2.74 16.55 -2.62
C ARG A 159 -3.29 17.30 -1.41
N SER A 160 -3.14 18.62 -1.39
CA SER A 160 -3.90 19.46 -0.45
C SER A 160 -5.33 19.68 -0.94
N LEU A 161 -6.18 20.26 -0.08
CA LEU A 161 -7.53 20.71 -0.44
C LEU A 161 -7.55 21.61 -1.69
N ASN A 162 -6.49 22.41 -1.89
CA ASN A 162 -6.34 23.33 -3.02
C ASN A 162 -5.62 22.69 -4.23
N ASP A 163 -5.58 21.36 -4.29
CA ASP A 163 -4.96 20.57 -5.37
C ASP A 163 -3.43 20.74 -5.51
N LYS A 164 -2.78 21.31 -4.47
CA LYS A 164 -1.32 21.41 -4.41
C LYS A 164 -0.73 20.02 -4.23
N ASP A 165 0.26 19.66 -5.06
CA ASP A 165 1.08 18.47 -4.84
C ASP A 165 1.87 18.58 -3.53
N LEU A 166 1.75 17.57 -2.69
CA LEU A 166 2.42 17.50 -1.39
C LEU A 166 3.61 16.54 -1.41
N MET A 167 3.83 15.78 -2.48
CA MET A 167 5.01 14.93 -2.60
C MET A 167 6.26 15.76 -2.93
N ASP A 168 7.28 15.67 -2.08
CA ASP A 168 8.62 16.20 -2.41
C ASP A 168 9.39 15.18 -3.26
N TRP A 169 9.12 15.21 -4.58
CA TRP A 169 9.75 14.32 -5.56
C TRP A 169 11.29 14.33 -5.54
N LYS A 170 11.93 15.36 -4.95
CA LYS A 170 13.40 15.46 -4.82
C LYS A 170 13.94 14.77 -3.57
N LYS A 171 13.08 14.41 -2.62
CA LYS A 171 13.42 13.77 -1.35
C LYS A 171 12.69 12.45 -1.13
N LEU A 172 12.22 11.83 -2.21
CA LEU A 172 11.63 10.49 -2.10
C LEU A 172 12.64 9.53 -1.45
N PRO A 173 12.19 8.61 -0.59
CA PRO A 173 13.04 7.61 -0.01
C PRO A 173 13.33 6.54 -1.07
N LEU A 174 14.09 6.86 -2.13
CA LEU A 174 14.54 5.92 -3.15
C LEU A 174 15.89 5.32 -2.76
#